data_AF-A0A6L5WL72-F1
#
_entry.id   AF-A0A6L5WL72-F1
#
_cell.length_a   1.000
_cell.length_b   1.000
_cell.length_c   1.000
_cell.angle_alpha   90.00
_cell.angle_beta   90.00
_cell.angle_gamma   90.00
#
_symmetry.space_group_name_H-M   'P 1'
#
loop_
_entity.id
_entity.type
_entity.pdbx_description
1 polymer ?
#
loop_
_entity_poly.entity_id
_entity_poly.type
_entity_poly.pdbx_seq_one_letter_code
_entity_poly.pdbx_strand_id
1 'polypeptide(L)' 'MVKDLSQKYKNLITVLDDFGCKQDRKIGFSTIKDFKGLENDIIICIDLSSDDILNSYVGFSRVRSCLHIMKKY' A
#
# COMPACT_ATOMS: atom_id res chain seq x y z
N MET A 1 -13.21 -5.52 -2.41
CA MET A 1 -12.94 -6.10 -1.08
C MET A 1 -11.81 -7.11 -1.24
N VAL A 2 -10.56 -6.72 -0.94
CA VAL A 2 -9.35 -7.53 -1.20
C VAL A 2 -9.32 -8.72 -0.23
N LYS A 3 -9.63 -9.93 -0.71
CA LYS A 3 -9.80 -11.12 0.15
C LYS A 3 -8.52 -11.92 0.43
N ASP A 4 -7.39 -11.67 -0.24
CA ASP A 4 -6.27 -12.63 -0.25
C ASP A 4 -4.90 -12.08 0.21
N LEU A 5 -4.86 -11.18 1.20
CA LEU A 5 -3.58 -10.86 1.85
C LEU A 5 -3.24 -11.93 2.91
N SER A 6 -2.08 -12.57 2.79
CA SER A 6 -1.59 -13.56 3.77
C SER A 6 -1.52 -12.94 5.18
N GLN A 7 -1.87 -13.75 6.18
CA GLN A 7 -1.95 -13.32 7.58
C GLN A 7 -0.64 -12.71 8.10
N LYS A 8 0.51 -13.16 7.58
CA LYS A 8 1.83 -12.59 7.90
C LYS A 8 1.91 -11.10 7.58
N TYR A 9 1.44 -10.69 6.39
CA TYR A 9 1.48 -9.29 5.96
C TYR A 9 0.48 -8.45 6.73
N LYS A 10 -0.71 -9.00 7.04
CA LYS A 10 -1.69 -8.32 7.90
C LYS A 10 -1.08 -7.99 9.26
N ASN A 11 -0.41 -8.96 9.90
CA ASN A 11 0.20 -8.77 11.21
C ASN A 11 1.34 -7.74 11.19
N LEU A 12 2.16 -7.70 10.13
CA LEU A 12 3.23 -6.70 9.98
C LEU A 12 2.68 -5.27 9.83
N ILE A 13 1.57 -5.11 9.10
CA ILE A 13 0.90 -3.83 8.94
C ILE A 13 0.29 -3.37 10.28
N THR A 14 -0.33 -4.29 11.04
CA THR A 14 -0.86 -3.97 12.38
C THR A 14 0.23 -3.49 13.33
N VAL A 15 1.42 -4.10 13.31
CA VAL A 15 2.56 -3.68 14.14
C VAL A 15 3.00 -2.25 13.82
N LEU A 16 2.94 -1.81 12.56
CA LEU A 16 3.26 -0.42 12.19
C LEU A 16 2.22 0.59 12.71
N ASP A 17 0.97 0.17 12.87
CA ASP A 17 -0.13 1.02 13.35
C ASP A 17 -0.04 1.26 14.87
N ASP A 18 0.40 0.26 15.64
CA ASP A 18 0.54 0.35 17.10
C ASP A 18 1.63 1.35 17.56
N PHE A 19 2.60 1.68 16.70
CA PHE A 19 3.63 2.69 16.99
C PHE A 19 3.20 4.13 16.62
N GLY A 20 1.96 4.32 16.14
CA GLY A 20 1.44 5.60 15.64
C GLY A 20 0.56 6.35 16.62
N CYS A 21 1.01 7.52 17.09
CA CYS A 21 0.20 8.44 17.87
C CYS A 21 -1.14 8.77 17.17
N LYS A 22 -2.24 8.68 17.94
CA LYS A 22 -3.65 8.79 17.55
C LYS A 22 -3.95 9.99 16.64
N GLN A 23 -4.43 9.72 15.43
CA GLN A 23 -5.37 10.55 14.64
C GLN A 23 -5.83 9.72 13.43
N ASP A 24 -7.10 9.31 13.39
CA ASP A 24 -7.84 8.66 12.28
C ASP A 24 -7.01 8.05 11.13
N ARG A 25 -6.08 7.14 11.45
CA ARG A 25 -5.30 6.41 10.45
C ARG A 25 -6.19 5.32 9.87
N LYS A 26 -6.90 5.64 8.79
CA LYS A 26 -7.67 4.64 8.04
C LYS A 26 -6.74 3.92 7.08
N ILE A 27 -6.32 2.71 7.45
CA ILE A 27 -5.62 1.81 6.55
C ILE A 27 -6.65 1.22 5.57
N GLY A 28 -6.45 1.50 4.28
CA GLY A 28 -7.27 0.97 3.19
C GLY A 28 -6.47 0.03 2.28
N PHE A 29 -7.16 -0.94 1.67
CA PHE A 29 -6.58 -1.82 0.66
C PHE A 29 -7.30 -1.61 -0.66
N SER A 30 -6.53 -1.33 -1.71
CA SER A 30 -7.06 -1.16 -3.06
C SER A 30 -6.07 -1.72 -4.08
N THR A 31 -6.56 -2.03 -5.29
CA THR A 31 -5.66 -2.32 -6.40
C THR A 31 -5.13 -1.01 -6.98
N ILE A 32 -3.96 -1.02 -7.61
CA ILE A 32 -3.34 0.20 -8.19
C ILE A 32 -4.31 0.94 -9.15
N LYS A 33 -5.19 0.21 -9.86
CA LYS A 33 -6.20 0.78 -10.75
C LYS A 33 -7.18 1.70 -10.03
N ASP A 34 -7.47 1.39 -8.76
CA ASP A 34 -8.41 2.12 -7.91
C ASP A 34 -7.76 3.33 -7.23
N PHE A 35 -6.43 3.51 -7.33
CA PHE A 35 -5.71 4.64 -6.73
C PHE A 35 -5.76 5.91 -7.59
N LYS A 36 -6.40 5.87 -8.77
CA LYS A 36 -6.50 7.03 -9.64
C LYS A 36 -7.36 8.11 -8.97
N GLY A 37 -6.72 9.20 -8.56
CA GLY A 37 -7.38 10.34 -7.90
C GLY A 37 -7.36 10.29 -6.37
N LEU A 38 -6.74 9.27 -5.78
CA LEU A 38 -6.50 9.19 -4.33
C LEU A 38 -5.06 9.60 -4.04
N GLU A 39 -4.87 10.63 -3.22
CA GLU A 39 -3.56 10.98 -2.66
C GLU A 39 -3.41 10.36 -1.28
N ASN A 40 -2.27 9.72 -1.02
CA ASN A 40 -2.01 9.03 0.24
C ASN A 40 -0.66 9.47 0.80
N ASP A 41 -0.58 9.64 2.12
CA ASP A 41 0.68 9.98 2.76
C ASP A 41 1.69 8.84 2.67
N ILE A 42 1.21 7.61 2.80
CA ILE A 42 2.01 6.39 2.78
C ILE A 42 1.34 5.34 1.88
N ILE A 43 2.11 4.74 0.97
CA ILE A 43 1.66 3.57 0.19
C ILE A 43 2.63 2.42 0.38
N ILE A 44 2.07 1.22 0.63
CA ILE A 44 2.81 -0.04 0.68
C ILE A 44 2.37 -0.87 -0.53
N CYS A 45 3.27 -1.00 -1.51
CA CYS A 45 3.05 -1.82 -2.69
C CYS A 45 3.54 -3.26 -2.43
N ILE A 46 2.68 -4.23 -2.72
CA ILE A 46 2.99 -5.66 -2.59
C ILE A 46 2.84 -6.28 -3.98
N ASP A 47 3.78 -7.16 -4.35
CA ASP A 47 3.75 -7.96 -5.59
C ASP A 47 3.68 -7.13 -6.87
N LEU A 48 4.54 -6.13 -6.95
CA LEU A 48 4.69 -5.31 -8.15
C LEU A 48 5.36 -6.13 -9.28
N SER A 49 4.68 -6.23 -10.43
CA SER A 49 5.27 -6.79 -11.65
C SER A 49 6.13 -5.74 -12.35
N SER A 50 7.31 -6.16 -12.83
CA SER A 50 8.18 -5.31 -13.66
C SER A 50 7.55 -4.93 -14.99
N ASP A 51 6.58 -5.70 -15.46
CA ASP A 51 6.01 -5.57 -16.80
C ASP A 51 4.90 -4.51 -16.85
N ASP A 52 4.40 -4.08 -15.67
CA ASP A 52 3.30 -3.12 -15.55
C ASP A 52 3.80 -1.74 -15.07
N ILE A 53 4.70 -1.16 -15.87
CA ILE A 53 5.38 0.10 -15.57
C ILE A 53 4.38 1.26 -15.41
N LEU A 54 3.34 1.30 -16.24
CA LEU A 54 2.36 2.38 -16.25
C LEU A 54 1.54 2.39 -14.95
N ASN A 55 1.01 1.24 -14.53
CA ASN A 55 0.26 1.17 -13.28
C ASN A 55 1.18 1.42 -12.09
N SER A 56 2.39 0.86 -12.10
CA SER A 56 3.40 1.12 -11.07
C SER A 56 3.66 2.62 -10.90
N TYR A 57 3.87 3.34 -11.99
CA TYR A 57 4.03 4.80 -11.98
C TYR A 57 2.81 5.52 -11.40
N VAL A 58 1.60 5.10 -11.78
CA VAL A 58 0.36 5.66 -11.22
C VAL A 58 0.29 5.45 -9.71
N GLY A 59 0.63 4.26 -9.20
CA GLY A 59 0.65 4.00 -7.76
C GLY A 59 1.69 4.84 -7.02
N PHE A 60 2.90 4.95 -7.56
CA PHE A 60 4.01 5.67 -6.93
C PHE A 60 3.81 7.18 -6.90
N SER A 61 3.23 7.75 -7.97
CA SER A 61 2.95 9.19 -8.05
C SER A 61 1.89 9.68 -7.05
N ARG A 62 1.21 8.78 -6.33
CA ARG A 62 0.20 9.12 -5.31
C ARG A 62 0.72 9.15 -3.88
N VAL A 63 1.98 8.77 -3.67
CA VAL A 63 2.66 8.89 -2.37
C VAL A 63 3.10 10.32 -2.13
N ARG A 64 2.77 10.87 -0.96
CA ARG A 64 3.28 12.18 -0.52
C ARG A 64 4.54 12.09 0.33
N SER A 65 4.63 11.09 1.22
CA SER A 65 5.68 11.05 2.25
C SER A 65 6.56 9.79 2.18
N CYS A 66 5.97 8.61 2.08
CA CYS A 66 6.73 7.35 2.12
C CYS A 66 6.17 6.26 1.20
N LEU A 67 7.06 5.63 0.43
CA LEU A 67 6.75 4.49 -0.45
C LEU A 67 7.52 3.27 0.03
N HIS A 68 6.82 2.16 0.26
CA HIS A 68 7.44 0.86 0.55
C HIS A 68 7.06 -0.17 -0.52
N ILE A 69 8.04 -0.92 -1.02
CA ILE A 69 7.83 -1.93 -2.07
C ILE A 69 8.27 -3.29 -1.54
N MET A 70 7.35 -4.25 -1.50
CA MET A 70 7.62 -5.62 -1.08
C MET A 70 7.35 -6.57 -2.24
N LYS A 71 8.35 -7.40 -2.57
CA LYS A 71 8.20 -8.50 -3.53
C LYS A 71 8.06 -9.81 -2.76
N LYS A 72 6.98 -10.56 -2.98
CA LYS A 72 6.87 -11.91 -2.46
C LYS A 72 7.77 -12.83 -3.29
N TYR A 73 8.65 -13.56 -2.60
CA TYR A 73 9.45 -14.64 -3.17
C TYR A 73 8.62 -15.91 -3.29
#